data_AF-A0AAD6TBI6-F1
#
_entry.id   AF-A0AAD6TBI6-F1
#
_cell.length_a   1.000
_cell.length_b   1.000
_cell.length_c   1.000
_cell.angle_alpha   90.00
_cell.angle_beta   90.00
_cell.angle_gamma   90.00
#
_symmetry.space_group_name_H-M   'P 1'
#
loop_
_entity.id
_entity.type
_entity.pdbx_description
1 polymer ?
#
loop_
_entity_poly.entity_id
_entity_poly.type
_entity_poly.pdbx_seq_one_letter_code
_entity_poly.pdbx_strand_id
1 'polypeptide(L)'
;MTFPQLFDAFVPSNGPAFLAASNLTPTYVPFETLRAVIIDPAAQAETFAYSKRLTPPGLFNHVIRSFYFALALLYTGFPSGTPGVAQIGFDELALRVYHTTLLHDLGLSNATVAVTHPSHAMTFELHGAFMVYEHLHVAAPNLDPFQVGDIVESIVLHTSQWSSGNSSATQILTSLSTLFDVGGFNGTGIAGLDYKQLFNPKTVAEIEQAYPRGDLYNAAIPAIEQEFAEKPNCLLSHYPGGFDAFAKDLRVGPIVPGDSRRRNVASKKDPHLHYLE
;
A
#
# COMPACT_ATOMS: atom_id res chain seq x y z
N MET A 1 -7.29 19.54 -11.18
CA MET A 1 -5.92 19.34 -11.70
C MET A 1 -5.88 17.95 -12.33
N THR A 2 -4.92 17.69 -13.20
CA THR A 2 -4.67 16.36 -13.76
C THR A 2 -3.43 15.79 -13.10
N PHE A 3 -3.28 14.46 -13.08
CA PHE A 3 -2.05 13.84 -12.61
C PHE A 3 -0.85 14.35 -13.43
N PRO A 4 0.29 14.66 -12.78
CA PRO A 4 1.56 14.83 -13.48
C PRO A 4 1.83 13.59 -14.35
N GLN A 5 2.45 13.79 -15.51
CA GLN A 5 2.72 12.70 -16.47
C GLN A 5 4.02 11.95 -16.18
N LEU A 6 4.94 12.58 -15.44
CA LEU A 6 6.26 12.06 -15.10
C LEU A 6 6.53 12.27 -13.61
N PHE A 7 7.22 11.31 -13.00
CA PHE A 7 7.69 11.35 -11.62
C PHE A 7 9.14 10.91 -11.56
N ASP A 8 9.84 11.27 -10.49
CA ASP A 8 11.14 10.71 -10.21
C ASP A 8 11.00 9.19 -9.97
N ALA A 9 11.70 8.36 -10.74
CA ALA A 9 11.65 6.90 -10.62
C ALA A 9 12.30 6.40 -9.32
N PHE A 10 13.19 7.20 -8.74
CA PHE A 10 13.86 6.94 -7.47
C PHE A 10 13.82 8.18 -6.60
N VAL A 11 13.52 8.00 -5.32
CA VAL A 11 13.38 9.08 -4.35
C VAL A 11 14.09 8.71 -3.04
N PRO A 12 14.48 9.69 -2.21
CA PRO A 12 15.13 9.38 -0.94
C PRO A 12 14.23 8.50 -0.05
N SER A 13 14.82 7.47 0.58
CA SER A 13 14.07 6.55 1.44
C SER A 13 13.77 7.12 2.84
N ASN A 14 14.50 8.16 3.25
CA ASN A 14 14.30 8.82 4.55
C ASN A 14 13.31 9.99 4.43
N GLY A 15 12.47 10.15 5.45
CA GLY A 15 11.40 11.14 5.47
C GLY A 15 11.85 12.58 5.18
N PRO A 16 12.83 13.14 5.93
CA PRO A 16 13.26 14.52 5.73
C PRO A 16 13.78 14.82 4.32
N ALA A 17 14.61 13.93 3.74
CA ALA A 17 15.09 14.13 2.37
C ALA A 17 13.99 13.92 1.33
N PHE A 18 13.08 12.98 1.56
CA PHE A 18 11.91 12.79 0.70
C PHE A 18 11.05 14.07 0.65
N LEU A 19 10.75 14.67 1.80
CA LEU A 19 10.01 15.93 1.87
C LEU A 19 10.74 17.06 1.15
N ALA A 20 12.06 17.17 1.35
CA ALA A 20 12.88 18.19 0.69
C ALA A 20 12.94 18.02 -0.84
N ALA A 21 12.80 16.80 -1.35
CA ALA A 21 12.71 16.51 -2.78
C ALA A 21 11.29 16.65 -3.35
N SER A 22 10.29 16.85 -2.49
CA SER A 22 8.87 16.87 -2.88
C SER A 22 8.30 18.28 -2.90
N ASN A 23 7.17 18.45 -3.59
CA ASN A 23 6.34 19.65 -3.52
C ASN A 23 5.00 19.33 -2.83
N LEU A 24 5.04 18.44 -1.85
CA LEU A 24 3.84 17.88 -1.22
C LEU A 24 3.00 18.96 -0.55
N THR A 25 1.74 19.03 -0.95
CA THR A 25 0.72 19.89 -0.34
C THR A 25 -0.54 19.06 -0.16
N PRO A 26 -1.07 18.86 1.07
CA PRO A 26 -2.20 17.99 1.37
C PRO A 26 -3.52 18.57 0.83
N THR A 27 -3.62 18.65 -0.49
CA THR A 27 -4.71 19.24 -1.25
C THR A 27 -5.86 18.25 -1.31
N TYR A 28 -7.08 18.76 -1.18
CA TYR A 28 -8.26 17.92 -1.36
C TYR A 28 -8.34 17.41 -2.81
N VAL A 29 -8.50 16.09 -2.93
CA VAL A 29 -8.70 15.37 -4.17
C VAL A 29 -9.97 14.53 -4.00
N PRO A 30 -11.03 14.77 -4.78
CA PRO A 30 -12.22 13.95 -4.72
C PRO A 30 -11.88 12.48 -4.96
N PHE A 31 -12.49 11.56 -4.22
CA PHE A 31 -12.27 10.13 -4.45
C PHE A 31 -12.61 9.72 -5.90
N GLU A 32 -13.61 10.36 -6.51
CA GLU A 32 -13.96 10.15 -7.92
C GLU A 32 -12.81 10.46 -8.89
N THR A 33 -11.97 11.45 -8.59
CA THR A 33 -10.78 11.76 -9.40
C THR A 33 -9.76 10.62 -9.31
N LEU A 34 -9.58 10.02 -8.14
CA LEU A 34 -8.66 8.90 -7.94
C LEU A 34 -9.23 7.62 -8.58
N ARG A 35 -10.53 7.36 -8.43
CA ARG A 35 -11.24 6.23 -9.03
C ARG A 35 -11.29 6.27 -10.55
N ALA A 36 -11.18 7.47 -11.15
CA ALA A 36 -11.10 7.63 -12.59
C ALA A 36 -9.74 7.19 -13.19
N VAL A 37 -8.73 6.87 -12.38
CA VAL A 37 -7.48 6.27 -12.85
C VAL A 37 -7.77 4.84 -13.33
N ILE A 38 -7.63 4.62 -14.63
CA ILE A 38 -7.92 3.33 -15.26
C ILE A 38 -6.67 2.46 -15.19
N ILE A 39 -6.73 1.42 -14.39
CA ILE A 39 -5.87 0.24 -14.52
C ILE A 39 -6.70 -0.79 -15.28
N ASP A 40 -6.26 -1.23 -16.46
CA ASP A 40 -7.03 -2.11 -17.35
C ASP A 40 -7.64 -3.30 -16.58
N PRO A 41 -8.96 -3.28 -16.30
CA PRO A 41 -9.56 -4.28 -15.43
C PRO A 41 -9.53 -5.67 -16.03
N ALA A 42 -9.58 -5.79 -17.36
CA ALA A 42 -9.52 -7.08 -18.04
C ALA A 42 -8.11 -7.67 -17.93
N ALA A 43 -7.08 -6.83 -18.13
CA ALA A 43 -5.69 -7.25 -17.94
C ALA A 43 -5.35 -7.60 -16.49
N GLN A 44 -6.05 -6.99 -15.51
CA GLN A 44 -5.78 -7.20 -14.07
C GLN A 44 -6.75 -8.12 -13.34
N ALA A 45 -7.74 -8.68 -14.04
CA ALA A 45 -8.79 -9.50 -13.43
C ALA A 45 -8.25 -10.70 -12.64
N GLU A 46 -7.24 -11.39 -13.19
CA GLU A 46 -6.64 -12.55 -12.54
C GLU A 46 -5.91 -12.17 -11.24
N THR A 47 -5.09 -11.11 -11.29
CA THR A 47 -4.36 -10.61 -10.11
C THR A 47 -5.31 -10.10 -9.03
N PHE A 48 -6.37 -9.40 -9.42
CA PHE A 48 -7.41 -8.98 -8.49
C PHE A 48 -8.12 -10.16 -7.83
N ALA A 49 -8.50 -11.18 -8.60
CA ALA A 49 -9.11 -12.39 -8.06
C ALA A 49 -8.14 -13.16 -7.15
N TYR A 50 -6.86 -13.22 -7.52
CA TYR A 50 -5.80 -13.84 -6.72
C TYR A 50 -5.65 -13.16 -5.35
N SER A 51 -5.51 -11.83 -5.34
CA SER A 51 -5.46 -11.02 -4.12
C SER A 51 -6.71 -11.21 -3.26
N LYS A 52 -7.90 -11.02 -3.84
CA LYS A 52 -9.17 -11.14 -3.11
C LYS A 52 -9.39 -12.52 -2.47
N ARG A 53 -8.87 -13.58 -3.09
CA ARG A 53 -8.97 -14.95 -2.58
C ARG A 53 -8.01 -15.22 -1.44
N LEU A 54 -6.82 -14.63 -1.46
CA LEU A 54 -5.72 -14.99 -0.56
C LEU A 54 -5.52 -13.99 0.57
N THR A 55 -5.75 -12.70 0.35
CA THR A 55 -5.68 -11.69 1.40
C THR A 55 -6.71 -11.99 2.49
N PRO A 56 -6.33 -11.98 3.78
CA PRO A 56 -7.28 -12.16 4.87
C PRO A 56 -8.49 -11.21 4.72
N PRO A 57 -9.74 -11.66 4.96
CA PRO A 57 -10.93 -10.87 4.65
C PRO A 57 -10.96 -9.46 5.26
N GLY A 58 -10.42 -9.28 6.47
CA GLY A 58 -10.33 -7.96 7.12
C GLY A 58 -9.23 -7.04 6.57
N LEU A 59 -8.31 -7.56 5.76
CA LEU A 59 -7.20 -6.82 5.13
C LEU A 59 -7.49 -6.46 3.66
N PHE A 60 -8.49 -7.06 3.01
CA PHE A 60 -8.71 -6.78 1.59
C PHE A 60 -9.08 -5.31 1.31
N ASN A 61 -9.87 -4.66 2.18
CA ASN A 61 -10.11 -3.23 2.00
C ASN A 61 -8.86 -2.38 2.30
N HIS A 62 -7.93 -2.87 3.12
CA HIS A 62 -6.65 -2.18 3.38
C HIS A 62 -5.82 -2.10 2.11
N VAL A 63 -5.63 -3.22 1.40
CA VAL A 63 -4.85 -3.24 0.15
C VAL A 63 -5.44 -2.28 -0.90
N ILE A 64 -6.78 -2.20 -0.99
CA ILE A 64 -7.46 -1.28 -1.91
C ILE A 64 -7.31 0.18 -1.46
N ARG A 65 -7.47 0.50 -0.18
CA ARG A 65 -7.26 1.87 0.33
C ARG A 65 -5.83 2.34 0.12
N SER A 66 -4.83 1.48 0.34
CA SER A 66 -3.42 1.81 0.11
C SER A 66 -3.17 2.26 -1.32
N PHE A 67 -3.75 1.59 -2.33
CA PHE A 67 -3.67 2.04 -3.72
C PHE A 67 -4.18 3.49 -3.89
N TYR A 68 -5.38 3.78 -3.36
CA TYR A 68 -5.97 5.12 -3.49
C TYR A 68 -5.23 6.20 -2.69
N PHE A 69 -4.65 5.86 -1.54
CA PHE A 69 -3.77 6.78 -0.83
C PHE A 69 -2.49 7.05 -1.62
N ALA A 70 -1.89 6.05 -2.25
CA ALA A 70 -0.75 6.27 -3.14
C ALA A 70 -1.11 7.18 -4.33
N LEU A 71 -2.28 7.00 -4.95
CA LEU A 71 -2.77 7.93 -5.98
C LEU A 71 -2.99 9.35 -5.43
N ALA A 72 -3.50 9.49 -4.21
CA ALA A 72 -3.63 10.80 -3.58
C ALA A 72 -2.27 11.50 -3.42
N LEU A 73 -1.22 10.77 -3.02
CA LEU A 73 0.16 11.29 -2.92
C LEU A 73 0.72 11.74 -4.28
N LEU A 74 0.52 10.92 -5.32
CA LEU A 74 0.95 11.27 -6.68
C LEU A 74 0.31 12.57 -7.16
N TYR A 75 -0.96 12.78 -6.81
CA TYR A 75 -1.69 13.99 -7.17
C TYR A 75 -1.24 15.24 -6.39
N THR A 76 -0.71 15.07 -5.16
CA THR A 76 -0.46 16.16 -4.22
C THR A 76 0.97 16.68 -4.20
N GLY A 77 1.81 16.36 -5.20
CA GLY A 77 3.15 16.93 -5.34
C GLY A 77 4.29 15.98 -5.01
N PHE A 78 4.12 14.69 -5.33
CA PHE A 78 5.19 13.70 -5.30
C PHE A 78 6.42 14.16 -6.13
N PRO A 79 7.66 13.79 -5.74
CA PRO A 79 8.88 14.19 -6.46
C PRO A 79 8.82 13.95 -7.98
N SER A 80 9.25 14.95 -8.75
CA SER A 80 9.22 14.94 -10.21
C SER A 80 10.21 15.97 -10.76
N GLY A 81 10.89 15.61 -11.86
CA GLY A 81 11.81 16.50 -12.56
C GLY A 81 13.11 16.81 -11.82
N THR A 82 13.52 15.97 -10.86
CA THR A 82 14.79 16.19 -10.14
C THR A 82 15.98 15.99 -11.09
N PRO A 83 16.92 16.97 -11.19
CA PRO A 83 18.07 16.85 -12.07
C PRO A 83 18.90 15.59 -11.81
N GLY A 84 19.15 14.79 -12.85
CA GLY A 84 19.95 13.58 -12.77
C GLY A 84 19.21 12.34 -12.26
N VAL A 85 17.91 12.45 -11.94
CA VAL A 85 17.07 11.32 -11.53
C VAL A 85 16.27 10.81 -12.72
N ALA A 86 16.31 9.50 -12.96
CA ALA A 86 15.49 8.85 -13.98
C ALA A 86 14.00 9.15 -13.74
N GLN A 87 13.22 9.33 -14.82
CA GLN A 87 11.79 9.61 -14.72
C GLN A 87 10.97 8.36 -15.07
N ILE A 88 9.80 8.22 -14.45
CA ILE A 88 8.82 7.17 -14.74
C ILE A 88 7.48 7.79 -15.15
N GLY A 89 6.82 7.20 -16.15
CA GLY A 89 5.49 7.63 -16.61
C GLY A 89 4.40 7.33 -15.58
N PHE A 90 3.37 8.18 -15.53
CA PHE A 90 2.23 7.99 -14.61
C PHE A 90 1.57 6.62 -14.75
N ASP A 91 1.22 6.20 -15.97
CA ASP A 91 0.50 4.94 -16.19
C ASP A 91 1.31 3.73 -15.73
N GLU A 92 2.62 3.74 -15.99
CA GLU A 92 3.53 2.70 -15.55
C GLU A 92 3.68 2.68 -14.03
N LEU A 93 3.89 3.83 -13.39
CA LEU A 93 4.01 3.92 -11.94
C LEU A 93 2.70 3.50 -11.25
N ALA A 94 1.55 3.95 -11.76
CA ALA A 94 0.24 3.59 -11.25
C ALA A 94 -0.02 2.08 -11.35
N LEU A 95 0.38 1.44 -12.46
CA LEU A 95 0.29 -0.02 -12.62
C LEU A 95 1.17 -0.77 -11.62
N ARG A 96 2.42 -0.36 -11.43
CA ARG A 96 3.32 -0.99 -10.44
C ARG A 96 2.78 -0.83 -9.02
N VAL A 97 2.36 0.38 -8.65
CA VAL A 97 1.74 0.67 -7.34
C VAL A 97 0.46 -0.15 -7.15
N TYR A 98 -0.36 -0.31 -8.19
CA TYR A 98 -1.54 -1.17 -8.14
C TYR A 98 -1.18 -2.60 -7.78
N HIS A 99 -0.24 -3.23 -8.50
CA HIS A 99 0.20 -4.59 -8.20
C HIS A 99 0.79 -4.72 -6.79
N THR A 100 1.70 -3.81 -6.43
CA THR A 100 2.37 -3.84 -5.11
C THR A 100 1.34 -3.69 -3.99
N THR A 101 0.49 -2.67 -4.03
CA THR A 101 -0.50 -2.42 -2.97
C THR A 101 -1.53 -3.54 -2.89
N LEU A 102 -1.99 -4.10 -4.01
CA LEU A 102 -2.95 -5.19 -4.05
C LEU A 102 -2.40 -6.50 -3.47
N LEU A 103 -1.08 -6.70 -3.49
CA LEU A 103 -0.45 -7.99 -3.20
C LEU A 103 0.50 -7.99 -1.99
N HIS A 104 0.81 -6.84 -1.40
CA HIS A 104 1.85 -6.75 -0.36
C HIS A 104 1.61 -7.61 0.89
N ASP A 105 0.35 -7.81 1.26
CA ASP A 105 -0.06 -8.54 2.46
C ASP A 105 -0.32 -10.04 2.22
N LEU A 106 0.00 -10.58 1.04
CA LEU A 106 -0.26 -11.99 0.74
C LEU A 106 0.49 -12.96 1.66
N GLY A 107 1.63 -12.54 2.21
CA GLY A 107 2.37 -13.35 3.17
C GLY A 107 1.65 -13.54 4.52
N LEU A 108 0.60 -12.75 4.81
CA LEU A 108 -0.25 -12.91 5.99
C LEU A 108 -1.43 -13.87 5.74
N SER A 109 -1.50 -14.48 4.55
CA SER A 109 -2.58 -15.39 4.20
C SER A 109 -2.52 -16.68 5.03
N ASN A 110 -3.69 -17.12 5.50
CA ASN A 110 -3.88 -18.44 6.12
C ASN A 110 -4.40 -19.49 5.13
N ALA A 111 -4.52 -19.15 3.85
CA ALA A 111 -4.96 -20.08 2.82
C ALA A 111 -3.95 -21.22 2.69
N THR A 112 -4.44 -22.45 2.43
CA THR A 112 -3.58 -23.64 2.32
C THR A 112 -2.40 -23.42 1.38
N VAL A 113 -2.63 -22.81 0.21
CA VAL A 113 -1.56 -22.54 -0.78
C VAL A 113 -0.45 -21.64 -0.23
N ALA A 114 -0.77 -20.68 0.64
CA ALA A 114 0.20 -19.79 1.26
C ALA A 114 0.99 -20.52 2.36
N VAL A 115 0.29 -21.16 3.30
CA VAL A 115 0.93 -21.81 4.47
C VAL A 115 1.75 -23.05 4.10
N THR A 116 1.47 -23.70 2.96
CA THR A 116 2.28 -24.82 2.45
C THR A 116 3.39 -24.38 1.50
N HIS A 117 3.49 -23.08 1.20
CA HIS A 117 4.50 -22.58 0.27
C HIS A 117 5.92 -22.74 0.86
N PRO A 118 6.95 -23.09 0.05
CA PRO A 118 8.31 -23.28 0.56
C PRO A 118 8.91 -22.06 1.28
N SER A 119 8.48 -20.85 0.90
CA SER A 119 8.92 -19.59 1.55
C SER A 119 8.14 -19.23 2.82
N HIS A 120 7.14 -20.01 3.25
CA HIS A 120 6.27 -19.67 4.38
C HIS A 120 7.02 -19.45 5.70
N ALA A 121 8.16 -20.13 5.89
CA ALA A 121 9.02 -19.96 7.06
C ALA A 121 9.85 -18.66 7.05
N MET A 122 9.80 -17.86 5.98
CA MET A 122 10.40 -16.53 5.91
C MET A 122 9.45 -15.47 6.48
N THR A 123 9.98 -14.27 6.70
CA THR A 123 9.17 -13.09 7.02
C THR A 123 8.03 -12.92 6.03
N PHE A 124 6.85 -12.48 6.48
CA PHE A 124 5.65 -12.39 5.62
C PHE A 124 5.91 -11.56 4.36
N GLU A 125 6.74 -10.52 4.43
CA GLU A 125 7.10 -9.68 3.29
C GLU A 125 7.85 -10.47 2.22
N LEU A 126 8.85 -11.28 2.60
CA LEU A 126 9.57 -12.15 1.66
C LEU A 126 8.66 -13.28 1.17
N HIS A 127 7.93 -13.92 2.08
CA HIS A 127 7.01 -15.00 1.75
C HIS A 127 5.99 -14.57 0.69
N GLY A 128 5.31 -13.44 0.94
CA GLY A 128 4.37 -12.82 0.01
C GLY A 128 5.05 -12.41 -1.30
N ALA A 129 6.23 -11.80 -1.24
CA ALA A 129 6.97 -11.40 -2.43
C ALA A 129 7.31 -12.59 -3.36
N PHE A 130 7.68 -13.75 -2.81
CA PHE A 130 7.89 -14.96 -3.61
C PHE A 130 6.61 -15.44 -4.27
N MET A 131 5.50 -15.50 -3.54
CA MET A 131 4.20 -15.87 -4.11
C MET A 131 3.76 -14.91 -5.21
N VAL A 132 4.06 -13.62 -5.05
CA VAL A 132 3.76 -12.58 -6.04
C VAL A 132 4.62 -12.71 -7.28
N TYR A 133 5.92 -12.96 -7.12
CA TYR A 133 6.83 -13.21 -8.24
C TYR A 133 6.32 -14.36 -9.12
N GLU A 134 5.97 -15.49 -8.49
CA GLU A 134 5.43 -16.66 -9.19
C GLU A 134 4.09 -16.38 -9.88
N HIS A 135 3.18 -15.67 -9.19
CA HIS A 135 1.89 -15.27 -9.74
C HIS A 135 2.04 -14.35 -10.95
N LEU A 136 2.81 -13.26 -10.83
CA LEU A 136 2.97 -12.27 -11.90
C LEU A 136 3.65 -12.84 -13.14
N HIS A 137 4.55 -13.81 -12.98
CA HIS A 137 5.19 -14.50 -14.10
C HIS A 137 4.17 -15.20 -15.01
N VAL A 138 3.04 -15.65 -14.46
CA VAL A 138 1.98 -16.34 -15.20
C VAL A 138 0.85 -15.38 -15.58
N ALA A 139 0.37 -14.60 -14.62
CA ALA A 139 -0.85 -13.80 -14.75
C ALA A 139 -0.63 -12.44 -15.43
N ALA A 140 0.61 -11.95 -15.47
CA ALA A 140 0.95 -10.63 -16.02
C ALA A 140 2.16 -10.71 -16.98
N PRO A 141 2.09 -11.50 -18.07
CA PRO A 141 3.22 -11.73 -18.97
C PRO A 141 3.68 -10.48 -19.75
N ASN A 142 2.89 -9.40 -19.72
CA ASN A 142 3.23 -8.12 -20.32
C ASN A 142 4.14 -7.27 -19.43
N LEU A 143 4.30 -7.62 -18.14
CA LEU A 143 5.25 -6.96 -17.27
C LEU A 143 6.66 -7.40 -17.63
N ASP A 144 7.55 -6.45 -17.89
CA ASP A 144 8.95 -6.77 -18.12
C ASP A 144 9.66 -7.17 -16.80
N PRO A 145 10.84 -7.80 -16.87
CA PRO A 145 11.55 -8.24 -15.66
C PRO A 145 11.91 -7.11 -14.68
N PHE A 146 12.10 -5.88 -15.16
CA PHE A 146 12.38 -4.73 -14.30
C PHE A 146 11.12 -4.28 -13.54
N GLN A 147 9.96 -4.29 -14.19
CA GLN A 147 8.67 -4.02 -13.57
C GLN A 147 8.33 -5.06 -12.49
N VAL A 148 8.48 -6.36 -12.82
CA VAL A 148 8.27 -7.45 -11.84
C VAL A 148 9.26 -7.32 -10.68
N GLY A 149 10.53 -7.05 -10.97
CA GLY A 149 11.56 -6.84 -9.95
C GLY A 149 11.20 -5.70 -8.99
N ASP A 150 10.80 -4.54 -9.52
CA ASP A 150 10.41 -3.38 -8.71
C ASP A 150 9.16 -3.65 -7.85
N ILE A 151 8.16 -4.35 -8.38
CA ILE A 151 6.97 -4.75 -7.61
C ILE A 151 7.37 -5.67 -6.45
N VAL A 152 8.14 -6.72 -6.72
CA VAL A 152 8.55 -7.71 -5.73
C VAL A 152 9.45 -7.07 -4.67
N GLU A 153 10.44 -6.27 -5.06
CA GLU A 153 11.30 -5.54 -4.13
C GLU A 153 10.50 -4.55 -3.29
N SER A 154 9.54 -3.83 -3.89
CA SER A 154 8.65 -2.92 -3.16
C SER A 154 7.82 -3.65 -2.10
N ILE A 155 7.35 -4.88 -2.38
CA ILE A 155 6.66 -5.72 -1.38
C ILE A 155 7.63 -6.14 -0.26
N VAL A 156 8.85 -6.56 -0.57
CA VAL A 156 9.80 -6.96 0.48
C VAL A 156 10.08 -5.81 1.45
N LEU A 157 10.17 -4.58 0.93
CA LEU A 157 10.62 -3.41 1.69
C LEU A 157 9.47 -2.57 2.29
N HIS A 158 8.19 -2.94 2.08
CA HIS A 158 7.09 -2.01 2.37
C HIS A 158 6.92 -1.66 3.87
N THR A 159 7.30 -2.56 4.78
CA THR A 159 7.30 -2.34 6.24
C THR A 159 8.59 -1.71 6.76
N SER A 160 9.64 -1.65 5.94
CA SER A 160 10.98 -1.27 6.35
C SER A 160 11.15 0.25 6.39
N GLN A 161 11.89 0.73 7.40
CA GLN A 161 12.25 2.14 7.54
C GLN A 161 13.76 2.31 7.34
N TRP A 162 14.15 3.19 6.43
CA TRP A 162 15.55 3.40 6.06
C TRP A 162 16.02 4.80 6.47
N SER A 163 17.19 4.87 7.12
CA SER A 163 17.78 6.15 7.54
C SER A 163 18.54 6.87 6.43
N SER A 164 18.84 6.18 5.33
CA SER A 164 19.56 6.71 4.17
C SER A 164 19.30 5.85 2.93
N GLY A 165 19.76 6.32 1.76
CA GLY A 165 19.58 5.62 0.49
C GLY A 165 18.37 6.13 -0.32
N ASN A 166 18.14 5.46 -1.44
CA ASN A 166 17.04 5.72 -2.36
C ASN A 166 16.15 4.49 -2.47
N SER A 167 14.85 4.74 -2.59
CA SER A 167 13.82 3.77 -2.92
C SER A 167 13.33 4.02 -4.34
N SER A 168 12.75 3.02 -4.99
CA SER A 168 11.91 3.30 -6.14
C SER A 168 10.68 4.12 -5.73
N ALA A 169 10.09 4.85 -6.67
CA ALA A 169 8.82 5.54 -6.43
C ALA A 169 7.72 4.56 -5.99
N THR A 170 7.66 3.38 -6.61
CA THR A 170 6.72 2.31 -6.26
C THR A 170 6.85 1.91 -4.79
N GLN A 171 8.07 1.70 -4.31
CA GLN A 171 8.34 1.30 -2.94
C GLN A 171 7.89 2.38 -1.95
N ILE A 172 8.29 3.64 -2.14
CA ILE A 172 7.95 4.68 -1.16
C ILE A 172 6.45 4.95 -1.12
N LEU A 173 5.78 4.94 -2.27
CA LEU A 173 4.33 5.14 -2.35
C LEU A 173 3.59 4.02 -1.63
N THR A 174 4.07 2.79 -1.79
CA THR A 174 3.54 1.62 -1.08
C THR A 174 3.76 1.78 0.43
N SER A 175 4.99 1.96 0.91
CA SER A 175 5.27 2.14 2.34
C SER A 175 4.47 3.27 2.97
N LEU A 176 4.43 4.44 2.33
CA LEU A 176 3.69 5.58 2.86
C LEU A 176 2.20 5.31 2.95
N SER A 177 1.61 4.69 1.92
CA SER A 177 0.18 4.44 1.87
C SER A 177 -0.27 3.32 2.80
N THR A 178 0.47 2.21 2.89
CA THR A 178 0.14 1.08 3.75
C THR A 178 0.32 1.44 5.22
N LEU A 179 1.46 2.03 5.60
CA LEU A 179 1.70 2.49 6.98
C LEU A 179 0.73 3.61 7.37
N PHE A 180 0.35 4.50 6.44
CA PHE A 180 -0.68 5.50 6.71
C PHE A 180 -2.04 4.87 6.96
N ASP A 181 -2.47 3.88 6.16
CA ASP A 181 -3.74 3.23 6.42
C ASP A 181 -3.72 2.50 7.76
N VAL A 182 -2.59 1.94 8.19
CA VAL A 182 -2.50 1.32 9.50
C VAL A 182 -2.53 2.36 10.64
N GLY A 183 -1.69 3.40 10.53
CA GLY A 183 -1.40 4.36 11.60
C GLY A 183 -2.24 5.65 11.63
N GLY A 184 -2.84 6.02 10.52
CA GLY A 184 -3.57 7.27 10.32
C GLY A 184 -2.72 8.53 10.58
N PHE A 185 -3.39 9.67 10.81
CA PHE A 185 -2.74 10.98 10.96
C PHE A 185 -1.84 11.17 12.21
N ASN A 186 -1.84 10.23 13.16
CA ASN A 186 -0.87 10.24 14.26
C ASN A 186 0.01 8.98 14.27
N GLY A 187 0.01 8.19 13.19
CA GLY A 187 0.92 7.05 13.06
C GLY A 187 2.35 7.56 12.90
N THR A 188 3.32 6.79 13.42
CA THR A 188 4.73 7.20 13.37
C THR A 188 5.43 6.86 12.05
N GLY A 189 4.86 5.96 11.24
CA GLY A 189 5.16 5.79 9.81
C GLY A 189 6.64 5.67 9.49
N ILE A 190 7.07 6.27 8.37
CA ILE A 190 8.50 6.46 8.05
C ILE A 190 9.05 7.58 8.93
N ALA A 191 10.14 7.29 9.66
CA ALA A 191 10.80 8.23 10.55
C ALA A 191 10.99 9.62 9.94
N GLY A 192 10.54 10.65 10.67
CA GLY A 192 10.67 12.06 10.29
C GLY A 192 9.56 12.59 9.38
N LEU A 193 8.51 11.81 9.11
CA LEU A 193 7.32 12.27 8.38
C LEU A 193 6.13 12.52 9.31
N ASP A 194 5.38 13.58 9.02
CA ASP A 194 4.04 13.82 9.56
C ASP A 194 3.01 13.60 8.45
N TYR A 195 2.15 12.59 8.59
CA TYR A 195 1.12 12.28 7.61
C TYR A 195 0.13 13.41 7.34
N LYS A 196 0.03 14.42 8.22
CA LYS A 196 -0.76 15.63 7.97
C LYS A 196 -0.19 16.50 6.85
N GLN A 197 1.09 16.36 6.55
CA GLN A 197 1.74 17.01 5.41
C GLN A 197 1.48 16.26 4.10
N LEU A 198 1.08 15.00 4.20
CA LEU A 198 0.95 14.09 3.07
C LEU A 198 -0.49 13.99 2.56
N PHE A 199 -1.46 13.91 3.48
CA PHE A 199 -2.84 13.57 3.14
C PHE A 199 -3.84 14.65 3.55
N ASN A 200 -4.80 14.90 2.66
CA ASN A 200 -5.94 15.75 2.99
C ASN A 200 -7.02 14.93 3.74
N PRO A 201 -7.50 15.37 4.92
CA PRO A 201 -8.49 14.63 5.69
C PRO A 201 -9.80 14.35 4.95
N LYS A 202 -10.22 15.24 4.05
CA LYS A 202 -11.46 15.05 3.29
C LYS A 202 -11.31 13.96 2.24
N THR A 203 -10.18 13.94 1.50
CA THR A 203 -9.83 12.84 0.58
C THR A 203 -9.83 11.50 1.32
N VAL A 204 -9.19 11.46 2.48
CA VAL A 204 -9.10 10.24 3.31
C VAL A 204 -10.47 9.75 3.74
N ALA A 205 -11.34 10.67 4.19
CA ALA A 205 -12.70 10.32 4.59
C ALA A 205 -13.53 9.73 3.43
N GLU A 206 -13.38 10.24 2.21
CA GLU A 206 -14.08 9.72 1.03
C GLU A 206 -13.56 8.32 0.62
N ILE A 207 -12.25 8.09 0.67
CA ILE A 207 -11.64 6.77 0.43
C ILE A 207 -12.14 5.76 1.46
N GLU A 208 -12.12 6.10 2.75
CA GLU A 208 -12.64 5.21 3.81
C GLU A 208 -14.15 4.98 3.71
N GLN A 209 -14.91 5.94 3.17
CA GLN A 209 -16.32 5.76 2.94
C GLN A 209 -16.58 4.74 1.83
N ALA A 210 -15.77 4.76 0.75
CA ALA A 210 -15.86 3.79 -0.34
C ALA A 210 -15.36 2.40 0.08
N TYR A 211 -14.27 2.34 0.86
CA TYR A 211 -13.66 1.11 1.35
C TYR A 211 -13.50 1.15 2.88
N PRO A 212 -14.57 0.81 3.64
CA PRO A 212 -14.54 0.87 5.10
C PRO A 212 -13.40 0.06 5.71
N ARG A 213 -12.76 0.61 6.75
CA ARG A 213 -11.73 -0.08 7.54
C ARG A 213 -12.20 -1.40 8.12
N GLY A 214 -13.49 -1.49 8.44
CA GLY A 214 -14.09 -2.68 9.01
C GLY A 214 -13.30 -3.15 10.23
N ASP A 215 -12.90 -4.42 10.20
CA ASP A 215 -12.20 -5.09 11.28
C ASP A 215 -10.67 -5.17 11.08
N LEU A 216 -10.08 -4.22 10.31
CA LEU A 216 -8.66 -4.19 9.98
C LEU A 216 -7.75 -4.50 11.18
N TYR A 217 -8.00 -3.85 12.32
CA TYR A 217 -7.20 -4.06 13.53
C TYR A 217 -7.24 -5.53 13.99
N ASN A 218 -8.43 -6.11 14.15
CA ASN A 218 -8.56 -7.49 14.64
C ASN A 218 -8.16 -8.52 13.59
N ALA A 219 -8.10 -8.15 12.31
CA ALA A 219 -7.56 -9.00 11.26
C ALA A 219 -6.02 -8.94 11.17
N ALA A 220 -5.42 -7.76 11.37
CA ALA A 220 -3.98 -7.55 11.27
C ALA A 220 -3.25 -8.04 12.53
N ILE A 221 -3.69 -7.66 13.73
CA ILE A 221 -2.94 -7.92 14.96
C ILE A 221 -2.64 -9.41 15.17
N PRO A 222 -3.60 -10.35 15.07
CA PRO A 222 -3.30 -11.75 15.31
C PRO A 222 -2.29 -12.32 14.30
N ALA A 223 -2.39 -11.91 13.03
CA ALA A 223 -1.46 -12.35 12.00
C ALA A 223 -0.03 -11.83 12.26
N ILE A 224 0.08 -10.58 12.71
CA ILE A 224 1.37 -9.97 13.06
C ILE A 224 1.92 -10.55 14.36
N GLU A 225 1.11 -10.75 15.39
CA GLU A 225 1.54 -11.43 16.63
C GLU A 225 2.08 -12.83 16.34
N GLN A 226 1.39 -13.58 15.48
CA GLN A 226 1.83 -14.89 15.02
C GLN A 226 3.17 -14.79 14.28
N GLU A 227 3.32 -13.81 13.39
CA GLU A 227 4.57 -13.57 12.65
C GLU A 227 5.76 -13.35 13.60
N PHE A 228 5.61 -12.51 14.61
CA PHE A 228 6.64 -12.28 15.63
C PHE A 228 6.93 -13.53 16.48
N ALA A 229 5.90 -14.32 16.80
CA ALA A 229 6.04 -15.51 17.64
C ALA A 229 6.72 -16.68 16.90
N GLU A 230 6.34 -16.91 15.65
CA GLU A 230 6.85 -18.02 14.84
C GLU A 230 8.18 -17.70 14.17
N LYS A 231 8.40 -16.43 13.83
CA LYS A 231 9.59 -15.95 13.09
C LYS A 231 10.20 -14.76 13.84
N PRO A 232 10.91 -14.98 14.95
CA PRO A 232 11.49 -13.90 15.74
C PRO A 232 12.52 -13.04 14.97
N ASN A 233 13.02 -13.56 13.84
CA ASN A 233 13.90 -12.86 12.90
C ASN A 233 13.16 -12.22 11.70
N CYS A 234 11.84 -12.03 11.79
CA CYS A 234 11.07 -11.36 10.74
C CYS A 234 11.53 -9.90 10.55
N LEU A 235 11.32 -9.34 9.35
CA LEU A 235 11.70 -7.96 9.03
C LEU A 235 10.99 -6.96 9.95
N LEU A 236 9.73 -7.23 10.28
CA LEU A 236 8.95 -6.38 11.18
C LEU A 236 9.52 -6.33 12.61
N SER A 237 10.31 -7.32 13.05
CA SER A 237 11.09 -7.23 14.30
C SER A 237 12.11 -6.09 14.32
N HIS A 238 12.48 -5.56 13.15
CA HIS A 238 13.35 -4.41 13.02
C HIS A 238 12.60 -3.07 12.96
N TYR A 239 11.27 -3.07 13.07
CA TYR A 239 10.49 -1.85 13.24
C TYR A 239 11.00 -1.11 14.50
N PRO A 240 11.21 0.23 14.45
CA PRO A 240 11.68 0.97 15.61
C PRO A 240 10.78 0.78 16.84
N GLY A 241 11.32 0.11 17.87
CA GLY A 241 10.57 -0.25 19.09
C GLY A 241 9.83 -1.59 19.03
N GLY A 242 10.01 -2.38 17.97
CA GLY A 242 9.49 -3.74 17.83
C GLY A 242 7.97 -3.83 17.72
N PHE A 243 7.43 -5.01 18.05
CA PHE A 243 5.99 -5.27 17.99
C PHE A 243 5.16 -4.28 18.80
N ASP A 244 5.56 -3.96 20.03
CA ASP A 244 4.79 -3.06 20.90
C ASP A 244 4.62 -1.66 20.28
N ALA A 245 5.67 -1.15 19.64
CA ALA A 245 5.60 0.12 18.93
C ALA A 245 4.72 0.04 17.68
N PHE A 246 4.85 -1.04 16.90
CA PHE A 246 4.01 -1.28 15.74
C PHE A 246 2.53 -1.40 16.14
N ALA A 247 2.21 -2.27 17.10
CA ALA A 247 0.89 -2.50 17.67
C ALA A 247 0.22 -1.20 18.15
N LYS A 248 1.00 -0.30 18.77
CA LYS A 248 0.54 1.02 19.21
C LYS A 248 0.19 1.96 18.06
N ASP A 249 0.89 1.83 16.94
CA ASP A 249 0.56 2.60 15.73
C ASP A 249 -0.73 2.09 15.08
N LEU A 250 -1.09 0.81 15.20
CA LEU A 250 -2.35 0.31 14.65
C LEU A 250 -3.56 1.03 15.24
N ARG A 251 -4.38 1.60 14.36
CA ARG A 251 -5.62 2.28 14.76
C ARG A 251 -6.85 1.40 14.69
N VAL A 252 -7.57 1.40 15.81
CA VAL A 252 -8.96 0.96 15.91
C VAL A 252 -9.89 2.12 15.50
N GLY A 253 -10.73 1.90 14.48
CA GLY A 253 -11.70 2.90 14.01
C GLY A 253 -11.20 3.81 12.89
N PRO A 254 -11.96 4.86 12.51
CA PRO A 254 -11.66 5.72 11.35
C PRO A 254 -10.36 6.50 11.50
N ILE A 255 -9.67 6.74 10.38
CA ILE A 255 -8.43 7.54 10.34
C ILE A 255 -8.70 9.00 10.74
N VAL A 256 -9.82 9.57 10.27
CA VAL A 256 -10.24 10.94 10.59
C VAL A 256 -11.17 10.93 11.81
N PRO A 257 -10.73 11.44 12.98
CA PRO A 257 -11.57 11.47 14.18
C PRO A 257 -12.76 12.42 13.99
N GLY A 258 -13.95 12.00 14.45
CA GLY A 258 -15.15 12.87 14.49
C GLY A 258 -16.13 12.73 13.32
N ASP A 259 -15.86 11.89 12.31
CA ASP A 259 -16.83 11.56 11.26
C ASP A 259 -17.87 10.55 11.80
N SER A 260 -18.80 11.02 12.63
CA SER A 260 -19.83 10.24 13.33
C SER A 260 -20.95 9.72 12.42
N ARG A 261 -20.89 9.99 11.10
CA ARG A 261 -21.87 9.53 10.10
C ARG A 261 -21.84 8.02 9.83
N ARG A 262 -21.00 7.27 10.54
CA ARG A 262 -20.57 5.90 10.20
C ARG A 262 -21.09 4.80 11.13
N ARG A 263 -22.40 4.78 11.41
CA ARG A 263 -23.06 3.56 11.88
C ARG A 263 -24.17 3.23 10.89
N ASN A 264 -24.00 2.15 10.14
CA ASN A 264 -24.91 1.61 9.12
C ASN A 264 -24.93 2.35 7.77
N VAL A 265 -23.98 2.01 6.90
CA VAL A 265 -24.28 2.01 5.46
C VAL A 265 -23.96 0.61 4.95
N ALA A 266 -25.01 -0.18 4.73
CA ALA A 266 -24.92 -1.42 3.99
C ALA A 266 -24.24 -1.14 2.64
N SER A 267 -23.31 -2.00 2.23
CA SER A 267 -22.56 -1.89 0.98
C SER A 267 -23.51 -1.64 -0.19
N LYS A 268 -23.54 -0.41 -0.71
CA LYS A 268 -24.06 -0.19 -2.06
C LYS A 268 -23.07 -0.86 -3.01
N LYS A 269 -23.56 -1.81 -3.82
CA LYS A 269 -22.78 -2.48 -4.86
C LYS A 269 -22.14 -1.38 -5.74
N ASP A 270 -20.82 -1.38 -5.82
CA ASP A 270 -20.05 -0.45 -6.64
C ASP A 270 -20.18 -0.86 -8.11
N PRO A 271 -20.70 0.01 -9.00
CA PRO A 271 -20.89 -0.32 -10.40
C PRO A 271 -19.60 -0.50 -11.20
N HIS A 272 -18.43 -0.17 -10.65
CA HIS A 272 -17.13 -0.45 -11.28
C HIS A 272 -16.49 -1.77 -10.80
N LEU A 273 -17.22 -2.53 -9.98
CA LEU A 273 -16.98 -3.95 -9.67
C LEU A 273 -18.02 -4.88 -10.33
N HIS A 274 -18.86 -4.36 -11.23
CA HIS A 274 -19.88 -5.15 -11.93
C HIS A 274 -19.30 -5.87 -13.16
N TYR A 275 -18.53 -6.93 -12.95
CA TYR A 275 -18.42 -8.07 -13.87
C TYR A 275 -17.89 -9.31 -13.14
N LEU A 276 -18.46 -9.71 -12.01
CA LEU A 276 -18.13 -10.97 -11.33
C LEU A 276 -19.34 -11.49 -10.52
N GLU A 277 -20.36 -11.99 -11.24
CA GLU A 277 -21.16 -13.15 -10.82
C GLU A 277 -20.78 -14.32 -11.73
#